data_AF-A0A5K0X264-F1
#
_entry.id   AF-A0A5K0X264-F1
#
_cell.length_a   1.000
_cell.length_b   1.000
_cell.length_c   1.000
_cell.angle_alpha   90.00
_cell.angle_beta   90.00
_cell.angle_gamma   90.00
#
_symmetry.space_group_name_H-M   'P 1'
#
loop_
_entity.id
_entity.type
_entity.pdbx_description
1 polymer ?
#
loop_
_entity_poly.entity_id
_entity_poly.type
_entity_poly.pdbx_seq_one_letter_code
_entity_poly.pdbx_strand_id
1 'polypeptide(L)' 'VLNAKPENVEREAEIVAQSGRVGAVTIATNMAGRGTDIILGGNAEFMARLKLREMLMPG' A
#
# COMPACT_ATOMS: atom_id res chain seq x y z
N VAL A 1 -6.42 6.85 5.51
CA VAL A 1 -7.39 6.48 6.57
C VAL A 1 -8.35 5.46 5.98
N LEU A 2 -8.53 4.33 6.64
CA LEU A 2 -9.41 3.25 6.21
C LEU A 2 -10.64 3.21 7.13
N ASN A 3 -11.84 2.99 6.59
CA ASN A 3 -13.10 3.07 7.32
C ASN A 3 -14.00 1.84 7.21
N ALA A 4 -13.54 0.75 6.59
CA ALA A 4 -14.22 -0.54 6.52
C ALA A 4 -15.60 -0.51 5.82
N LYS A 5 -15.80 0.45 4.90
CA LYS A 5 -17.01 0.46 4.06
C LYS A 5 -16.89 -0.58 2.95
N PRO A 6 -17.94 -1.36 2.63
CA PRO A 6 -17.91 -2.36 1.56
C PRO A 6 -17.46 -1.79 0.21
N GLU A 7 -17.96 -0.62 -0.18
CA GLU A 7 -17.54 0.08 -1.40
C GLU A 7 -16.06 0.53 -1.42
N ASN A 8 -15.37 0.51 -0.28
CA ASN A 8 -13.96 0.88 -0.17
C ASN A 8 -13.03 -0.33 -0.08
N VAL A 9 -13.53 -1.57 -0.02
CA VAL A 9 -12.71 -2.77 0.26
C VAL A 9 -11.53 -2.92 -0.69
N GLU A 10 -11.75 -2.75 -2.00
CA GLU A 10 -10.67 -2.84 -3.00
C GLU A 10 -9.61 -1.78 -2.78
N ARG A 11 -10.03 -0.52 -2.60
CA ARG A 11 -9.13 0.60 -2.35
C ARG A 11 -8.38 0.48 -1.02
N GLU A 12 -9.05 -0.01 0.02
CA GLU A 12 -8.45 -0.23 1.33
C GLU A 12 -7.40 -1.32 1.27
N ALA A 13 -7.67 -2.41 0.54
CA ALA A 13 -6.69 -3.47 0.29
C ALA A 13 -5.44 -2.92 -0.41
N GLU A 14 -5.59 -2.06 -1.43
CA GLU A 14 -4.43 -1.44 -2.08
C GLU A 14 -3.58 -0.60 -1.13
N ILE A 15 -4.21 0.19 -0.25
CA ILE A 15 -3.51 1.02 0.74
C ILE A 15 -2.80 0.13 1.77
N VAL A 16 -3.48 -0.92 2.25
CA VAL A 16 -2.95 -1.85 3.26
C VAL A 16 -1.74 -2.61 2.72
N ALA A 17 -1.80 -3.09 1.48
CA ALA A 17 -0.69 -3.79 0.83
C ALA A 17 0.59 -2.93 0.74
N GLN A 18 0.45 -1.60 0.70
CA GLN A 18 1.59 -0.67 0.66
C GLN A 18 2.07 -0.19 2.04
N SER A 19 1.39 -0.58 3.12
CA SER A 19 1.62 -0.04 4.47
C SER A 19 2.93 -0.51 5.12
N GLY A 20 3.58 -1.55 4.58
CA GLY A 20 4.84 -2.06 5.12
C GLY A 20 6.09 -1.29 4.66
N ARG A 21 5.95 -0.23 3.84
CA ARG A 21 7.08 0.59 3.37
C ARG A 21 7.67 1.43 4.50
N VAL A 22 8.97 1.71 4.41
CA VAL A 22 9.67 2.58 5.38
C VAL A 22 9.01 3.96 5.42
N GLY A 23 8.66 4.43 6.62
CA GLY A 23 8.02 5.73 6.84
C GLY A 23 6.52 5.78 6.53
N ALA A 24 5.90 4.67 6.12
CA ALA A 24 4.46 4.62 5.92
C ALA A 24 3.73 4.63 7.28
N VAL A 25 2.68 5.45 7.38
CA VAL A 25 1.77 5.49 8.52
C VAL A 25 0.36 5.25 8.01
N THR A 26 -0.22 4.12 8.40
CA THR A 26 -1.59 3.73 8.02
C THR A 26 -2.46 3.61 9.27
N ILE A 27 -3.58 4.32 9.27
CA ILE A 27 -4.59 4.27 10.34
C ILE A 27 -5.80 3.51 9.80
N ALA A 28 -6.09 2.36 10.41
CA ALA A 28 -7.22 1.50 10.10
C ALA A 28 -8.33 1.65 11.15
N THR A 29 -9.59 1.75 10.70
CA THR A 29 -10.77 1.70 11.58
C THR A 29 -11.29 0.27 11.62
N ASN A 30 -11.53 -0.28 12.82
CA ASN A 30 -11.98 -1.67 13.02
C ASN A 30 -11.06 -2.67 12.30
N MET A 31 -11.62 -3.44 11.36
CA MET A 31 -10.93 -4.47 10.58
C MET A 31 -10.80 -4.09 9.09
N ALA A 32 -10.72 -2.79 8.79
CA ALA A 32 -10.45 -2.31 7.44
C ALA A 32 -9.13 -2.90 6.91
N GLY A 33 -9.15 -3.49 5.71
CA GLY A 33 -7.99 -4.19 5.15
C GLY A 33 -7.82 -5.66 5.57
N ARG A 34 -8.82 -6.25 6.26
CA ARG A 34 -8.79 -7.68 6.60
C ARG A 34 -8.65 -8.53 5.32
N GLY A 35 -7.70 -9.46 5.35
CA GLY A 35 -7.42 -10.35 4.21
C GLY A 35 -6.38 -9.80 3.24
N THR A 36 -5.76 -8.64 3.54
CA THR A 36 -4.61 -8.11 2.80
C THR A 36 -3.34 -8.21 3.63
N ASP A 37 -2.31 -8.85 3.09
CA ASP A 37 -1.02 -9.00 3.76
C ASP A 37 -0.20 -7.69 3.71
N ILE A 38 0.45 -7.37 4.83
CA ILE A 38 1.39 -6.26 4.94
C ILE A 38 2.81 -6.82 4.90
N ILE A 39 3.50 -6.62 3.79
CA ILE A 39 4.91 -7.04 3.64
C ILE A 39 5.83 -5.93 4.14
N LEU A 40 6.55 -6.19 5.23
CA LEU A 40 7.53 -5.26 5.82
C LEU A 40 8.68 -4.98 4.83
N GLY A 41 9.06 -3.71 4.71
CA GLY A 41 10.01 -3.25 3.69
C GLY A 41 9.35 -2.97 2.33
N GLY A 42 8.08 -3.33 2.15
CA GLY A 42 7.38 -3.27 0.87
C GLY A 42 7.83 -4.35 -0.11
N ASN A 43 7.15 -4.46 -1.25
CA ASN A 43 7.56 -5.36 -2.32
C ASN A 43 8.78 -4.77 -3.06
N ALA A 44 9.95 -5.37 -2.89
CA ALA A 44 11.22 -4.91 -3.46
C ALA A 44 11.19 -4.82 -4.99
N GLU A 45 10.53 -5.76 -5.68
CA GLU A 45 10.40 -5.75 -7.14
C GLU A 45 9.56 -4.55 -7.61
N PHE A 46 8.44 -4.31 -6.95
CA PHE A 46 7.59 -3.16 -7.26
C PHE A 46 8.33 -1.84 -7.04
N MET A 47 9.03 -1.70 -5.92
CA MET A 47 9.81 -0.51 -5.60
C MET A 47 10.96 -0.28 -6.60
N ALA A 48 11.64 -1.35 -7.03
CA ALA A 48 12.69 -1.28 -8.04
C ALA A 48 12.13 -0.81 -9.39
N ARG A 49 10.99 -1.35 -9.83
CA ARG A 49 10.31 -0.92 -11.07
C ARG A 49 9.85 0.53 -11.01
N LEU A 50 9.29 0.96 -9.89
CA LEU A 50 8.86 2.35 -9.69
C LEU A 50 10.05 3.30 -9.78
N LYS A 51 11.14 2.99 -9.07
CA LYS A 51 12.36 3.79 -9.08
C LYS A 51 13.03 3.83 -10.45
N LEU A 52 13.04 2.71 -11.17
CA LEU A 52 13.53 2.65 -12.54
C LEU A 52 12.71 3.53 -13.48
N ARG A 53 11.37 3.52 -13.33
CA ARG A 53 10.49 4.40 -14.12
C ARG A 53 10.75 5.88 -13.83
N GLU A 54 10.89 6.26 -12.57
CA GLU A 54 11.23 7.65 -12.19
C GLU A 54 12.58 8.10 -12.77
N MET A 55 13.57 7.20 -12.82
CA MET A 55 14.88 7.51 -13.40
C MET A 55 14.86 7.60 -14.94
N LEU A 56 14.10 6.73 -15.61
CA LEU A 56 14.10 6.62 -17.08
C LEU A 56 13.06 7.52 -17.78
N MET A 57 12.05 7.98 -17.04
CA MET A 57 11.06 8.95 -17.52
C MET A 57 10.93 10.10 -16.53
N PRO A 58 11.98 10.92 -16.35
CA PRO A 58 11.80 12.20 -15.68
C PRO A 58 10.87 13.05 -16.54
N GLY A 59 9.88 13.68 -15.91
CA GLY A 59 8.97 14.63 -16.57
C GLY A 59 9.71 15.80 -17.19
#